data_AF-A0A2D6GBF7-F1
#
_entry.id   AF-A0A2D6GBF7-F1
#
_cell.length_a   1.000
_cell.length_b   1.000
_cell.length_c   1.000
_cell.angle_alpha   90.00
_cell.angle_beta   90.00
_cell.angle_gamma   90.00
#
_symmetry.space_group_name_H-M   'P 1'
#
loop_
_entity.id
_entity.type
_entity.pdbx_description
1 polymer ?
#
loop_
_entity_poly.entity_id
_entity_poly.type
_entity_poly.pdbx_seq_one_letter_code
_entity_poly.pdbx_strand_id
1 'polypeptide(L)'
;MTFYKAFGTVAAVLFVFVAVQGASAQGRLPAPIIYSGAVTISGAPLTDGLVIRAHMRDYTSEPRAIVNGRYEFLVVQPPDDSYNEEIITFTIDGVKAVEFDTFVFEGLPKMDLHFDLTLLALPQPTPTVITIPPTPTPTPQIARPSAYTGRLIIAGGQVPETATLVARIGSYESLPALIDGNTYAALVVDPRDFDLVGAPIEFVLNGIVSSIVGVYTSGHSFHDFDLIFVDFPTPTPTPTAPATATPTPIPTATPTATNTPEPPTATATATPSPAAPTAAPTRTPRPATATPTRTATPRPTATRPPATATPARPTSTPRAIATFAPAQSPTPPPQDDTGGMCSSVGGDTNLLSGTGNLLALFGPLGLIVAGRRFRRKP
;
A
#
# COMPACT_ATOMS: atom_id res chain seq x y z
N MET A 1 -1.25 -10.22 -56.72
CA MET A 1 -2.01 -9.04 -57.18
C MET A 1 -3.42 -9.52 -57.49
N THR A 2 -4.52 -8.99 -57.00
CA THR A 2 -4.87 -7.91 -56.04
C THR A 2 -6.39 -8.09 -55.89
N PHE A 3 -6.89 -8.44 -54.71
CA PHE A 3 -7.76 -7.63 -53.83
C PHE A 3 -8.97 -6.90 -54.46
N TYR A 4 -10.05 -6.91 -53.66
CA TYR A 4 -11.38 -6.27 -53.77
C TYR A 4 -12.47 -7.16 -54.42
N LYS A 5 -13.66 -7.36 -53.84
CA LYS A 5 -14.33 -6.63 -52.75
C LYS A 5 -15.46 -7.52 -52.20
N ALA A 6 -15.50 -7.68 -50.88
CA ALA A 6 -16.64 -8.20 -50.12
C ALA A 6 -17.78 -7.17 -50.13
N PHE A 7 -19.04 -7.61 -50.23
CA PHE A 7 -20.20 -7.03 -49.54
C PHE A 7 -21.43 -7.93 -49.71
N GLY A 8 -22.09 -8.25 -48.59
CA GLY A 8 -23.51 -8.61 -48.59
C GLY A 8 -23.87 -9.93 -47.93
N THR A 9 -23.94 -9.96 -46.59
CA THR A 9 -24.91 -10.80 -45.87
C THR A 9 -25.23 -10.16 -44.52
N VAL A 10 -26.32 -9.41 -44.46
CA VAL A 10 -27.04 -9.12 -43.21
C VAL A 10 -28.03 -10.28 -43.03
N ALA A 11 -27.81 -11.12 -42.02
CA ALA A 11 -28.72 -12.21 -41.67
C ALA A 11 -29.07 -12.15 -40.18
N ALA A 12 -30.34 -11.80 -39.95
CA ALA A 12 -31.25 -12.25 -38.89
C ALA A 12 -30.72 -12.37 -37.45
N VAL A 13 -31.12 -11.40 -36.60
CA VAL A 13 -31.27 -11.64 -35.16
C VAL A 13 -32.72 -12.05 -34.91
N LEU A 14 -32.92 -13.33 -34.59
CA LEU A 14 -34.18 -13.98 -34.27
C LEU A 14 -34.56 -13.66 -32.83
N PHE A 15 -35.65 -12.91 -32.60
CA PHE A 15 -36.25 -12.73 -31.28
C PHE A 15 -37.27 -13.85 -31.02
N VAL A 16 -36.98 -14.72 -30.05
CA VAL A 16 -37.93 -15.69 -29.51
C VAL A 16 -38.70 -15.02 -28.38
N PHE A 17 -39.98 -14.72 -28.60
CA PHE A 17 -40.93 -14.33 -27.53
C PHE A 17 -41.57 -15.60 -26.97
N VAL A 18 -41.21 -15.99 -25.75
CA VAL A 18 -41.99 -16.95 -24.96
C VAL A 18 -42.95 -16.16 -24.08
N ALA A 19 -44.23 -16.20 -24.41
CA ALA A 19 -45.29 -15.72 -23.53
C ALA A 19 -45.59 -16.78 -22.46
N VAL A 20 -45.07 -16.60 -21.25
CA VAL A 20 -45.57 -17.31 -20.07
C VAL A 20 -46.66 -16.43 -19.45
N GLN A 21 -47.92 -16.84 -19.60
CA GLN A 21 -49.02 -16.24 -18.86
C GLN A 21 -49.01 -16.78 -17.42
N GLY A 22 -48.35 -16.05 -16.53
CA GLY A 22 -48.56 -16.14 -15.09
C GLY A 22 -49.31 -14.91 -14.64
N ALA A 23 -50.53 -15.08 -14.14
CA ALA A 23 -51.30 -14.01 -13.51
C ALA A 23 -50.46 -13.44 -12.34
N SER A 24 -49.93 -12.25 -12.59
CA SER A 24 -49.15 -11.45 -11.68
C SER A 24 -49.63 -10.02 -11.92
N ALA A 25 -49.66 -9.20 -10.87
CA ALA A 25 -49.88 -7.76 -11.01
C ALA A 25 -48.64 -7.07 -11.63
N GLN A 26 -47.99 -7.72 -12.59
CA GLN A 26 -46.82 -7.24 -13.33
C GLN A 26 -47.38 -6.60 -14.59
N GLY A 27 -47.16 -5.30 -14.74
CA GLY A 27 -47.73 -4.50 -15.83
C GLY A 27 -47.30 -5.00 -17.21
N ARG A 28 -48.00 -4.56 -18.24
CA ARG A 28 -47.80 -5.06 -19.60
C ARG A 28 -46.52 -4.48 -20.19
N LEU A 29 -45.62 -5.32 -20.68
CA LEU A 29 -44.42 -4.87 -21.39
C LEU A 29 -44.82 -4.03 -22.61
N PRO A 30 -44.41 -2.75 -22.69
CA PRO A 30 -44.78 -1.86 -23.78
C PRO A 30 -43.89 -2.04 -25.01
N ALA A 31 -44.38 -1.61 -26.16
CA ALA A 31 -43.57 -1.51 -27.37
C ALA A 31 -42.51 -0.40 -27.21
N PRO A 32 -41.31 -0.56 -27.79
CA PRO A 32 -40.26 0.44 -27.70
C PRO A 32 -40.55 1.68 -28.54
N ILE A 33 -40.03 2.82 -28.11
CA ILE A 33 -39.81 3.98 -28.98
C ILE A 33 -38.32 4.03 -29.35
N ILE A 34 -38.03 4.19 -30.65
CA ILE A 34 -36.67 4.24 -31.17
C ILE A 34 -36.37 5.65 -31.67
N TYR A 35 -35.33 6.27 -31.12
CA TYR A 35 -34.92 7.63 -31.47
C TYR A 35 -33.62 7.64 -32.26
N SER A 36 -33.48 8.59 -33.18
CA SER A 36 -32.23 9.01 -33.81
C SER A 36 -32.29 10.49 -34.15
N GLY A 37 -31.15 11.17 -34.19
CA GLY A 37 -31.12 12.61 -34.43
C GLY A 37 -29.73 13.20 -34.34
N ALA A 38 -29.61 14.47 -34.69
CA ALA A 38 -28.43 15.28 -34.44
C ALA A 38 -28.40 15.75 -32.98
N VAL A 39 -27.21 15.98 -32.44
CA VAL A 39 -27.01 16.61 -31.13
C VAL A 39 -26.17 17.86 -31.33
N THR A 40 -26.72 18.99 -30.91
CA THR A 40 -26.05 20.28 -31.01
C THR A 40 -25.84 20.90 -29.65
N ILE A 41 -24.77 21.68 -29.52
CA ILE A 41 -24.49 22.50 -28.35
C ILE A 41 -24.21 23.93 -28.82
N SER A 42 -24.99 24.89 -28.31
CA SER A 42 -24.88 26.30 -28.73
C SER A 42 -24.89 26.49 -30.26
N GLY A 43 -25.61 25.63 -31.00
CA GLY A 43 -25.71 25.68 -32.46
C GLY A 43 -24.60 24.96 -33.25
N ALA A 44 -23.63 24.34 -32.59
CA ALA A 44 -22.57 23.53 -33.22
C ALA A 44 -22.81 22.03 -32.99
N PRO A 45 -22.39 21.13 -33.91
CA PRO A 45 -22.49 19.68 -33.68
C PRO A 45 -21.64 19.26 -32.47
N LEU A 46 -22.18 18.36 -31.66
CA LEU A 46 -21.51 17.90 -30.45
C LEU A 46 -20.35 16.94 -30.77
N THR A 47 -19.26 17.03 -30.00
CA THR A 47 -18.08 16.17 -30.15
C THR A 47 -18.39 14.69 -29.93
N ASP A 48 -17.71 13.84 -30.68
CA ASP A 48 -17.83 12.38 -30.62
C ASP A 48 -17.41 11.79 -29.26
N GLY A 49 -17.98 10.63 -28.95
CA GLY A 49 -17.59 9.82 -27.80
C GLY A 49 -18.41 10.08 -26.52
N LEU A 50 -19.28 11.10 -26.52
CA LEU A 50 -20.28 11.29 -25.47
C LEU A 50 -21.43 10.29 -25.63
N VAL A 51 -22.10 9.97 -24.52
CA VAL A 51 -23.21 9.02 -24.51
C VAL A 51 -24.52 9.69 -24.14
N ILE A 52 -25.59 9.32 -24.86
CA ILE A 52 -26.97 9.71 -24.59
C ILE A 52 -27.70 8.63 -23.80
N ARG A 53 -28.56 9.06 -22.87
CA ARG A 53 -29.56 8.22 -22.19
C ARG A 53 -30.92 8.92 -22.16
N ALA A 54 -31.99 8.14 -22.22
CA ALA A 54 -33.34 8.60 -21.94
C ALA A 54 -33.75 8.23 -20.51
N HIS A 55 -34.53 9.09 -19.86
CA HIS A 55 -35.00 8.91 -18.49
C HIS A 55 -36.50 9.18 -18.39
N MET A 56 -37.19 8.34 -17.63
CA MET A 56 -38.60 8.49 -17.22
C MET A 56 -38.73 7.97 -15.80
N ARG A 57 -39.13 8.79 -14.84
CA ARG A 57 -39.11 8.42 -13.40
C ARG A 57 -37.83 7.67 -12.99
N ASP A 58 -37.96 6.40 -12.65
CA ASP A 58 -36.93 5.44 -12.23
C ASP A 58 -36.33 4.63 -13.40
N TYR A 59 -36.92 4.69 -14.59
CA TYR A 59 -36.38 4.07 -15.80
C TYR A 59 -35.25 4.91 -16.41
N THR A 60 -34.20 4.22 -16.84
CA THR A 60 -33.10 4.76 -17.66
C THR A 60 -32.80 3.81 -18.81
N SER A 61 -32.68 4.34 -20.04
CA SER A 61 -32.36 3.52 -21.21
C SER A 61 -30.92 3.01 -21.22
N GLU A 62 -30.66 2.00 -22.04
CA GLU A 62 -29.30 1.67 -22.43
C GLU A 62 -28.63 2.88 -23.11
N PRO A 63 -27.34 3.14 -22.84
CA PRO A 63 -26.64 4.27 -23.43
C PRO A 63 -26.36 4.06 -24.92
N ARG A 64 -26.40 5.15 -25.69
CA ARG A 64 -25.91 5.17 -27.07
C ARG A 64 -24.80 6.21 -27.24
N ALA A 65 -23.79 5.86 -28.03
CA ALA A 65 -22.71 6.78 -28.36
C ALA A 65 -23.17 7.82 -29.38
N ILE A 66 -22.63 9.01 -29.27
CA ILE A 66 -22.75 10.09 -30.25
C ILE A 66 -21.51 10.02 -31.15
N VAL A 67 -21.76 9.95 -32.45
CA VAL A 67 -20.73 9.84 -33.49
C VAL A 67 -21.03 10.85 -34.59
N ASN A 68 -20.05 11.66 -34.95
CA ASN A 68 -20.16 12.82 -35.83
C ASN A 68 -21.34 13.76 -35.45
N GLY A 69 -21.52 14.01 -34.15
CA GLY A 69 -22.62 14.85 -33.64
C GLY A 69 -24.02 14.26 -33.83
N ARG A 70 -24.16 12.95 -34.05
CA ARG A 70 -25.45 12.27 -34.16
C ARG A 70 -25.53 11.04 -33.28
N TYR A 71 -26.73 10.70 -32.83
CA TYR A 71 -27.01 9.43 -32.16
C TYR A 71 -27.99 8.61 -33.00
N GLU A 72 -27.81 7.29 -32.97
CA GLU A 72 -28.62 6.36 -33.74
C GLU A 72 -29.17 5.25 -32.83
N PHE A 73 -30.42 4.85 -33.11
CA PHE A 73 -31.10 3.71 -32.50
C PHE A 73 -31.06 3.69 -30.95
N LEU A 74 -31.37 4.83 -30.33
CA LEU A 74 -31.64 4.88 -28.89
C LEU A 74 -33.00 4.24 -28.63
N VAL A 75 -33.02 3.15 -27.87
CA VAL A 75 -34.24 2.39 -27.57
C VAL A 75 -34.76 2.79 -26.20
N VAL A 76 -36.00 3.24 -26.14
CA VAL A 76 -36.74 3.57 -24.93
C VAL A 76 -37.86 2.55 -24.76
N GLN A 77 -37.69 1.63 -23.82
CA GLN A 77 -38.64 0.59 -23.51
C GLN A 77 -38.69 0.37 -21.99
N PRO A 78 -39.63 1.03 -21.29
CA PRO A 78 -39.81 0.82 -19.86
C PRO A 78 -40.31 -0.61 -19.56
N PRO A 79 -40.17 -1.08 -18.31
CA PRO A 79 -40.48 -2.47 -17.95
C PRO A 79 -41.98 -2.80 -18.07
N ASP A 80 -42.85 -1.82 -17.93
CA ASP A 80 -44.30 -2.00 -17.96
C ASP A 80 -45.04 -0.73 -18.44
N ASP A 81 -46.35 -0.87 -18.59
CA ASP A 81 -47.30 0.15 -19.03
C ASP A 81 -47.60 1.21 -17.97
N SER A 82 -47.08 1.07 -16.75
CA SER A 82 -47.26 2.11 -15.73
C SER A 82 -46.66 3.44 -16.17
N TYR A 83 -45.68 3.43 -17.08
CA TYR A 83 -44.99 4.60 -17.61
C TYR A 83 -45.77 5.35 -18.69
N ASN A 84 -47.02 4.96 -18.98
CA ASN A 84 -47.85 5.69 -19.92
C ASN A 84 -48.01 7.16 -19.51
N GLU A 85 -47.90 8.06 -20.49
CA GLU A 85 -47.94 9.52 -20.36
C GLU A 85 -46.76 10.14 -19.58
N GLU A 86 -45.73 9.36 -19.24
CA GLU A 86 -44.53 9.89 -18.62
C GLU A 86 -43.65 10.69 -19.58
N ILE A 87 -42.99 11.71 -19.06
CA ILE A 87 -42.07 12.55 -19.84
C ILE A 87 -40.74 11.83 -20.01
N ILE A 88 -40.36 11.60 -21.26
CA ILE A 88 -39.04 11.15 -21.67
C ILE A 88 -38.13 12.36 -21.73
N THR A 89 -37.12 12.37 -20.88
CA THR A 89 -36.05 13.37 -20.92
C THR A 89 -34.75 12.74 -21.39
N PHE A 90 -33.95 13.48 -22.14
CA PHE A 90 -32.68 13.00 -22.67
C PHE A 90 -31.52 13.68 -21.95
N THR A 91 -30.51 12.90 -21.58
CA THR A 91 -29.26 13.43 -21.02
C THR A 91 -28.07 12.99 -21.85
N ILE A 92 -27.11 13.90 -22.03
CA ILE A 92 -25.80 13.62 -22.60
C ILE A 92 -24.77 13.97 -21.53
N ASP A 93 -23.99 12.98 -21.08
CA ASP A 93 -22.99 13.17 -20.01
C ASP A 93 -23.55 13.86 -18.74
N GLY A 94 -24.77 13.49 -18.35
CA GLY A 94 -25.48 14.08 -17.20
C GLY A 94 -26.15 15.42 -17.45
N VAL A 95 -26.01 15.99 -18.65
CA VAL A 95 -26.63 17.26 -19.04
C VAL A 95 -27.96 17.01 -19.72
N LYS A 96 -29.03 17.59 -19.20
CA LYS A 96 -30.37 17.48 -19.78
C LYS A 96 -30.47 18.28 -21.09
N ALA A 97 -30.95 17.66 -22.15
CA ALA A 97 -31.31 18.33 -23.41
C ALA A 97 -32.60 19.14 -23.26
N VAL A 98 -32.80 20.11 -24.17
CA VAL A 98 -34.00 20.96 -24.18
C VAL A 98 -35.24 20.15 -24.56
N GLU A 99 -35.09 19.27 -25.55
CA GLU A 99 -36.15 18.47 -26.11
C GLU A 99 -36.51 17.30 -25.18
N PHE A 100 -37.79 16.98 -25.19
CA PHE A 100 -38.40 15.89 -24.45
C PHE A 100 -39.52 15.31 -25.31
N ASP A 101 -39.88 14.06 -25.06
CA ASP A 101 -41.08 13.44 -25.65
C ASP A 101 -41.96 12.91 -24.51
N THR A 102 -43.17 12.49 -24.82
CA THR A 102 -44.05 11.80 -23.90
C THR A 102 -44.15 10.34 -24.31
N PHE A 103 -43.92 9.43 -23.37
CA PHE A 103 -44.11 8.02 -23.61
C PHE A 103 -45.59 7.71 -23.69
N VAL A 104 -46.05 7.21 -24.84
CA VAL A 104 -47.42 6.75 -25.01
C VAL A 104 -47.39 5.24 -25.19
N PHE A 105 -48.18 4.55 -24.37
CA PHE A 105 -48.37 3.12 -24.46
C PHE A 105 -49.17 2.79 -25.73
N GLU A 106 -48.46 2.56 -26.83
CA GLU A 106 -49.05 2.09 -28.08
C GLU A 106 -48.69 0.60 -28.29
N GLY A 107 -49.61 -0.14 -28.91
CA GLY A 107 -49.41 -1.58 -29.18
C GLY A 107 -48.37 -1.88 -30.26
N LEU A 108 -47.75 -0.86 -30.86
CA LEU A 108 -46.77 -0.95 -31.93
C LEU A 108 -45.56 -0.07 -31.60
N PRO A 109 -44.35 -0.43 -32.07
CA PRO A 109 -43.18 0.39 -31.86
C PRO A 109 -43.28 1.71 -32.63
N LYS A 110 -42.94 2.83 -31.96
CA LYS A 110 -42.81 4.16 -32.58
C LYS A 110 -41.35 4.39 -32.97
N MET A 111 -41.10 4.97 -34.14
CA MET A 111 -39.76 5.40 -34.56
C MET A 111 -39.75 6.89 -34.83
N ASP A 112 -38.86 7.61 -34.16
CA ASP A 112 -38.60 9.02 -34.40
C ASP A 112 -37.12 9.23 -34.75
N LEU A 113 -36.82 9.19 -36.04
CA LEU A 113 -35.45 9.16 -36.55
C LEU A 113 -34.88 10.56 -36.86
N HIS A 114 -35.64 11.62 -36.54
CA HIS A 114 -35.24 13.01 -36.71
C HIS A 114 -35.49 13.81 -35.42
N PHE A 115 -35.25 13.17 -34.28
CA PHE A 115 -35.39 13.78 -32.98
C PHE A 115 -34.09 14.51 -32.63
N ASP A 116 -33.93 15.73 -33.13
CA ASP A 116 -32.72 16.51 -32.90
C ASP A 116 -32.69 17.07 -31.47
N LEU A 117 -31.53 17.02 -30.83
CA LEU A 117 -31.31 17.44 -29.45
C LEU A 117 -30.41 18.66 -29.37
N THR A 118 -30.75 19.56 -28.46
CA THR A 118 -30.04 20.80 -28.18
C THR A 118 -29.60 20.84 -26.72
N LEU A 119 -28.31 21.08 -26.52
CA LEU A 119 -27.73 21.42 -25.22
C LEU A 119 -27.50 22.93 -25.15
N LEU A 120 -28.05 23.58 -24.12
CA LEU A 120 -27.87 25.03 -23.90
C LEU A 120 -26.44 25.37 -23.45
N ALA A 121 -25.83 24.47 -22.69
CA ALA A 121 -24.41 24.46 -22.34
C ALA A 121 -24.08 23.07 -21.75
N LEU A 122 -22.88 22.54 -22.00
CA LEU A 122 -22.30 21.56 -21.09
C LEU A 122 -22.14 22.26 -19.74
N PRO A 123 -22.28 21.58 -18.59
CA PRO A 123 -21.87 22.12 -17.32
C PRO A 123 -20.43 22.56 -17.54
N GLN A 124 -20.21 23.87 -17.50
CA GLN A 124 -18.85 24.38 -17.38
C GLN A 124 -18.29 23.63 -16.19
N PRO A 125 -17.13 22.95 -16.31
CA PRO A 125 -16.58 22.20 -15.19
C PRO A 125 -16.59 23.17 -14.03
N THR A 126 -17.46 22.92 -13.04
CA THR A 126 -17.36 23.59 -11.74
C THR A 126 -15.89 23.46 -11.43
N PRO A 127 -15.13 24.57 -11.22
CA PRO A 127 -13.72 24.46 -10.90
C PRO A 127 -13.70 23.45 -9.77
N THR A 128 -13.20 22.25 -10.11
CA THR A 128 -13.13 21.20 -9.12
C THR A 128 -12.21 21.86 -8.13
N VAL A 129 -12.70 22.12 -6.91
CA VAL A 129 -11.79 22.43 -5.84
C VAL A 129 -10.89 21.20 -5.87
N ILE A 130 -9.68 21.37 -6.43
CA ILE A 130 -8.65 20.38 -6.31
C ILE A 130 -8.32 20.50 -4.83
N THR A 131 -9.11 19.81 -4.00
CA THR A 131 -8.59 19.29 -2.76
C THR A 131 -7.40 18.49 -3.24
N ILE A 132 -6.22 19.08 -3.11
CA ILE A 132 -5.00 18.29 -3.01
C ILE A 132 -5.40 17.09 -2.16
N PRO A 133 -5.34 15.85 -2.69
CA PRO A 133 -5.52 14.70 -1.82
C PRO A 133 -4.62 14.98 -0.63
N PRO A 134 -5.10 14.82 0.62
CA PRO A 134 -4.23 15.04 1.77
C PRO A 134 -2.96 14.27 1.44
N THR A 135 -1.81 14.96 1.41
CA THR A 135 -0.52 14.30 1.21
C THR A 135 -0.59 13.06 2.07
N PRO A 136 -0.49 11.84 1.49
CA PRO A 136 -0.72 10.63 2.27
C PRO A 136 0.15 10.77 3.50
N THR A 137 -0.49 10.82 4.68
CA THR A 137 0.26 10.85 5.92
C THR A 137 1.21 9.65 5.82
N PRO A 138 2.54 9.86 5.84
CA PRO A 138 3.47 8.77 5.64
C PRO A 138 3.05 7.65 6.59
N THR A 139 2.75 6.48 6.03
CA THR A 139 2.45 5.33 6.89
C THR A 139 3.69 5.13 7.74
N PRO A 140 3.59 5.10 9.08
CA PRO A 140 4.75 4.93 9.94
C PRO A 140 5.53 3.71 9.49
N GLN A 141 6.74 3.92 8.99
CA GLN A 141 7.63 2.82 8.66
C GLN A 141 8.24 2.35 9.97
N ILE A 142 8.07 1.08 10.29
CA ILE A 142 8.60 0.47 11.51
C ILE A 142 9.67 -0.52 11.06
N ALA A 143 10.89 -0.38 11.58
CA ALA A 143 11.95 -1.32 11.30
C ALA A 143 11.65 -2.69 11.91
N ARG A 144 11.99 -3.77 11.18
CA ARG A 144 11.82 -5.15 11.65
C ARG A 144 13.08 -5.64 12.38
N PRO A 145 12.94 -6.54 13.36
CA PRO A 145 14.08 -7.06 14.10
C PRO A 145 15.12 -7.72 13.18
N SER A 146 16.39 -7.54 13.50
CA SER A 146 17.50 -8.34 12.97
C SER A 146 18.03 -9.27 14.04
N ALA A 147 18.46 -10.47 13.65
CA ALA A 147 19.04 -11.44 14.58
C ALA A 147 20.49 -11.76 14.19
N TYR A 148 21.35 -11.98 15.19
CA TYR A 148 22.76 -12.32 15.01
C TYR A 148 23.11 -13.56 15.83
N THR A 149 23.86 -14.47 15.19
CA THR A 149 24.44 -15.66 15.80
C THR A 149 25.86 -15.84 15.24
N GLY A 150 26.80 -16.23 16.09
CA GLY A 150 28.20 -16.42 15.69
C GLY A 150 29.10 -16.77 16.87
N ARG A 151 30.41 -16.58 16.69
CA ARG A 151 31.41 -16.87 17.72
C ARG A 151 31.98 -15.60 18.35
N LEU A 152 32.39 -15.74 19.61
CA LEU A 152 33.12 -14.73 20.36
C LEU A 152 34.62 -15.09 20.35
N ILE A 153 35.41 -14.19 19.78
CA ILE A 153 36.87 -14.31 19.69
C ILE A 153 37.47 -13.23 20.58
N ILE A 154 38.08 -13.65 21.70
CA ILE A 154 38.77 -12.75 22.62
C ILE A 154 40.27 -12.92 22.43
N ALA A 155 40.96 -11.85 22.05
CA ALA A 155 42.41 -11.87 21.88
C ALA A 155 43.10 -12.21 23.22
N GLY A 156 43.87 -13.30 23.24
CA GLY A 156 44.67 -13.69 24.41
C GLY A 156 43.86 -14.21 25.62
N GLY A 157 42.57 -14.51 25.46
CA GLY A 157 41.71 -14.92 26.57
C GLY A 157 40.61 -15.91 26.20
N GLN A 158 39.75 -16.20 27.16
CA GLN A 158 38.52 -16.98 26.99
C GLN A 158 37.31 -16.12 27.37
N VAL A 159 36.14 -16.46 26.83
CA VAL A 159 34.88 -15.78 27.16
C VAL A 159 34.53 -16.07 28.63
N PRO A 160 34.28 -15.04 29.47
CA PRO A 160 33.84 -15.25 30.84
C PRO A 160 32.48 -15.98 30.91
N GLU A 161 32.30 -16.86 31.89
CA GLU A 161 31.03 -17.59 32.08
C GLU A 161 29.83 -16.67 32.35
N THR A 162 30.08 -15.47 32.90
CA THR A 162 29.05 -14.46 33.20
C THR A 162 29.01 -13.33 32.17
N ALA A 163 29.56 -13.55 30.98
CA ALA A 163 29.63 -12.51 29.96
C ALA A 163 28.23 -12.07 29.49
N THR A 164 28.11 -10.77 29.22
CA THR A 164 26.90 -10.12 28.71
C THR A 164 27.24 -9.45 27.39
N LEU A 165 26.63 -9.91 26.30
CA LEU A 165 26.78 -9.32 24.97
C LEU A 165 25.52 -8.55 24.60
N VAL A 166 25.66 -7.27 24.28
CA VAL A 166 24.58 -6.40 23.77
C VAL A 166 24.98 -5.73 22.47
N ALA A 167 24.00 -5.27 21.71
CA ALA A 167 24.17 -4.47 20.51
C ALA A 167 23.63 -3.06 20.73
N ARG A 168 24.36 -2.04 20.27
CA ARG A 168 24.01 -0.62 20.40
C ARG A 168 23.92 0.05 19.05
N ILE A 169 22.92 0.90 18.87
CA ILE A 169 22.71 1.72 17.67
C ILE A 169 21.98 3.01 18.07
N GLY A 170 22.67 4.15 17.96
CA GLY A 170 22.16 5.42 18.47
C GLY A 170 21.84 5.33 19.97
N SER A 171 20.58 5.58 20.35
CA SER A 171 20.10 5.44 21.73
C SER A 171 19.52 4.06 22.06
N TYR A 172 19.45 3.14 21.10
CA TYR A 172 18.94 1.79 21.32
C TYR A 172 20.05 0.86 21.85
N GLU A 173 19.72 0.05 22.86
CA GLU A 173 20.51 -1.08 23.33
C GLU A 173 19.63 -2.34 23.30
N SER A 174 20.18 -3.45 22.80
CA SER A 174 19.48 -4.73 22.73
C SER A 174 19.35 -5.40 24.09
N LEU A 175 18.52 -6.43 24.16
CA LEU A 175 18.63 -7.42 25.23
C LEU A 175 19.95 -8.20 25.10
N PRO A 176 20.46 -8.77 26.20
CA PRO A 176 21.63 -9.64 26.17
C PRO A 176 21.43 -10.87 25.28
N ALA A 177 22.46 -11.23 24.52
CA ALA A 177 22.50 -12.49 23.78
C ALA A 177 22.62 -13.70 24.73
N LEU A 178 22.22 -14.87 24.25
CA LEU A 178 22.55 -16.14 24.90
C LEU A 178 23.98 -16.52 24.53
N ILE A 179 24.82 -16.82 25.53
CA ILE A 179 26.21 -17.23 25.35
C ILE A 179 26.38 -18.66 25.85
N ASP A 180 27.02 -19.51 25.04
CA ASP A 180 27.41 -20.87 25.39
C ASP A 180 28.86 -21.11 24.94
N GLY A 181 29.78 -21.14 25.90
CA GLY A 181 31.22 -21.17 25.65
C GLY A 181 31.67 -19.98 24.80
N ASN A 182 32.21 -20.25 23.61
CA ASN A 182 32.66 -19.25 22.65
C ASN A 182 31.63 -18.92 21.56
N THR A 183 30.37 -19.35 21.71
CA THR A 183 29.30 -19.09 20.75
C THR A 183 28.26 -18.17 21.39
N TYR A 184 27.66 -17.30 20.59
CA TYR A 184 26.50 -16.51 21.00
C TYR A 184 25.36 -16.69 20.00
N ALA A 185 24.13 -16.59 20.50
CA ALA A 185 22.91 -16.69 19.73
C ALA A 185 21.82 -15.77 20.30
N ALA A 186 20.73 -15.59 19.54
CA ALA A 186 19.58 -14.80 19.94
C ALA A 186 19.89 -13.33 20.31
N LEU A 187 20.97 -12.77 19.75
CA LEU A 187 21.19 -11.34 19.80
C LEU A 187 20.24 -10.66 18.83
N VAL A 188 19.19 -10.01 19.35
CA VAL A 188 18.12 -9.39 18.55
C VAL A 188 18.22 -7.87 18.63
N VAL A 189 18.32 -7.23 17.47
CA VAL A 189 18.31 -5.77 17.29
C VAL A 189 16.96 -5.36 16.74
N ASP A 190 16.09 -4.79 17.58
CA ASP A 190 14.73 -4.36 17.28
C ASP A 190 14.47 -2.91 17.73
N PRO A 191 15.09 -1.91 17.07
CA PRO A 191 14.92 -0.51 17.42
C PRO A 191 13.51 0.03 17.17
N ARG A 192 12.70 -0.63 16.34
CA ARG A 192 11.38 -0.16 15.84
C ARG A 192 11.42 1.18 15.07
N ASP A 193 12.56 1.84 15.04
CA ASP A 193 12.82 3.08 14.33
C ASP A 193 13.42 2.80 12.95
N PHE A 194 12.70 3.22 11.91
CA PHE A 194 13.11 3.01 10.52
C PHE A 194 14.28 3.91 10.09
N ASP A 195 14.50 5.03 10.78
CA ASP A 195 15.60 5.93 10.47
C ASP A 195 16.98 5.33 10.84
N LEU A 196 16.98 4.26 11.65
CA LEU A 196 18.20 3.52 12.01
C LEU A 196 18.58 2.45 10.97
N VAL A 197 17.74 2.16 9.97
CA VAL A 197 18.10 1.21 8.91
C VAL A 197 19.34 1.71 8.17
N GLY A 198 20.39 0.89 8.12
CA GLY A 198 21.68 1.25 7.53
C GLY A 198 22.66 1.92 8.50
N ALA A 199 22.26 2.24 9.73
CA ALA A 199 23.19 2.77 10.73
C ALA A 199 24.09 1.65 11.33
N PRO A 200 25.30 2.02 11.78
CA PRO A 200 26.25 1.06 12.33
C PRO A 200 25.77 0.49 13.67
N ILE A 201 26.07 -0.78 13.89
CA ILE A 201 25.83 -1.48 15.15
C ILE A 201 27.16 -1.72 15.84
N GLU A 202 27.27 -1.23 17.07
CA GLU A 202 28.36 -1.56 17.98
C GLU A 202 27.97 -2.78 18.82
N PHE A 203 28.81 -3.81 18.81
CA PHE A 203 28.62 -4.98 19.66
C PHE A 203 29.50 -4.84 20.90
N VAL A 204 28.92 -5.00 22.08
CA VAL A 204 29.58 -4.70 23.35
C VAL A 204 29.50 -5.91 24.27
N LEU A 205 30.66 -6.44 24.66
CA LEU A 205 30.80 -7.56 25.59
C LEU A 205 31.35 -7.05 26.92
N ASN A 206 30.55 -7.10 27.99
CA ASN A 206 30.91 -6.58 29.32
C ASN A 206 31.43 -5.12 29.31
N GLY A 207 30.90 -4.29 28.41
CA GLY A 207 31.32 -2.88 28.25
C GLY A 207 32.47 -2.66 27.26
N ILE A 208 33.06 -3.72 26.70
CA ILE A 208 34.15 -3.64 25.71
C ILE A 208 33.56 -3.77 24.32
N VAL A 209 33.88 -2.81 23.45
CA VAL A 209 33.38 -2.77 22.06
C VAL A 209 34.16 -3.75 21.18
N SER A 210 33.45 -4.48 20.34
CA SER A 210 34.00 -5.37 19.31
C SER A 210 34.71 -4.56 18.23
N SER A 211 35.82 -5.09 17.69
CA SER A 211 36.47 -4.54 16.48
C SER A 211 35.64 -4.76 15.22
N ILE A 212 34.69 -5.70 15.25
CA ILE A 212 33.72 -5.93 14.19
C ILE A 212 32.49 -5.05 14.43
N VAL A 213 32.14 -4.25 13.42
CA VAL A 213 30.96 -3.38 13.38
C VAL A 213 29.95 -3.95 12.40
N GLY A 214 28.67 -3.97 12.78
CA GLY A 214 27.57 -4.39 11.92
C GLY A 214 26.86 -3.21 11.26
N VAL A 215 25.95 -3.48 10.33
CA VAL A 215 25.02 -2.49 9.79
C VAL A 215 23.60 -2.99 9.99
N TYR A 216 22.75 -2.18 10.60
CA TYR A 216 21.38 -2.60 10.88
C TYR A 216 20.58 -2.78 9.59
N THR A 217 20.18 -4.02 9.33
CA THR A 217 19.39 -4.40 8.15
C THR A 217 18.05 -4.97 8.60
N SER A 218 16.99 -4.18 8.46
CA SER A 218 15.64 -4.52 8.92
C SER A 218 15.17 -5.90 8.43
N GLY A 219 14.81 -6.79 9.36
CA GLY A 219 14.26 -8.11 9.06
C GLY A 219 15.26 -9.17 8.62
N HIS A 220 16.57 -8.90 8.73
CA HIS A 220 17.62 -9.80 8.31
C HIS A 220 18.16 -10.66 9.47
N SER A 221 18.51 -11.91 9.18
CA SER A 221 19.18 -12.81 10.11
C SER A 221 20.61 -13.07 9.64
N PHE A 222 21.58 -12.82 10.51
CA PHE A 222 22.99 -13.05 10.27
C PHE A 222 23.44 -14.29 11.03
N HIS A 223 24.00 -15.24 10.30
CA HIS A 223 24.63 -16.45 10.82
C HIS A 223 26.14 -16.33 10.62
N ASP A 224 26.90 -17.06 11.44
CA ASP A 224 28.36 -17.07 11.39
C ASP A 224 28.96 -15.65 11.49
N PHE A 225 28.29 -14.77 12.24
CA PHE A 225 28.73 -13.40 12.47
C PHE A 225 29.71 -13.37 13.64
N ASP A 226 30.99 -13.61 13.37
CA ASP A 226 31.99 -13.68 14.43
C ASP A 226 32.39 -12.28 14.92
N LEU A 227 32.43 -12.12 16.25
CA LEU A 227 32.80 -10.88 16.93
C LEU A 227 34.20 -11.01 17.55
N ILE A 228 35.00 -9.95 17.44
CA ILE A 228 36.39 -9.93 17.88
C ILE A 228 36.59 -8.84 18.92
N PHE A 229 37.14 -9.20 20.08
CA PHE A 229 37.45 -8.27 21.17
C PHE A 229 38.94 -8.32 21.49
N VAL A 230 39.62 -7.17 21.40
CA VAL A 230 41.08 -7.06 21.53
C VAL A 230 41.55 -6.51 22.88
N ASP A 231 40.66 -5.87 23.65
CA ASP A 231 41.02 -5.14 24.90
C ASP A 231 40.41 -5.76 26.17
N PHE A 232 40.23 -7.09 26.19
CA PHE A 232 39.71 -7.77 27.37
C PHE A 232 40.75 -7.80 28.50
N PRO A 233 40.39 -7.42 29.75
CA PRO A 233 41.31 -7.52 30.86
C PRO A 233 41.71 -8.98 31.03
N THR A 234 43.00 -9.27 30.90
CA THR A 234 43.53 -10.61 31.16
C THR A 234 43.32 -10.91 32.65
N PRO A 235 42.72 -12.05 33.03
CA PRO A 235 42.56 -12.38 34.44
C PRO A 235 43.94 -12.40 35.10
N THR A 236 44.14 -11.56 36.10
CA THR A 236 45.35 -11.63 36.94
C THR A 236 45.27 -12.96 37.70
N PRO A 237 46.30 -13.83 37.66
CA PRO A 237 46.24 -15.10 38.36
C PRO A 237 46.00 -14.83 39.85
N THR A 238 44.90 -15.35 40.38
CA THR A 238 44.66 -15.36 41.83
C THR A 238 45.78 -16.18 42.46
N PRO A 239 46.56 -15.64 43.42
CA PRO A 239 47.62 -16.40 44.06
C PRO A 239 47.03 -17.68 44.65
N THR A 240 47.54 -18.83 44.21
CA THR A 240 47.17 -20.13 44.77
C THR A 240 47.58 -20.11 46.24
N ALA A 241 46.61 -20.25 47.14
CA ALA A 241 46.92 -20.36 48.57
C ALA A 241 47.90 -21.53 48.78
N PRO A 242 48.98 -21.36 49.56
CA PRO A 242 49.92 -22.44 49.84
C PRO A 242 49.14 -23.61 50.44
N ALA A 243 49.40 -24.82 49.95
CA ALA A 243 48.73 -26.03 50.42
C ALA A 243 48.82 -26.12 51.96
N THR A 244 47.68 -26.07 52.64
CA THR A 244 47.61 -26.27 54.08
C THR A 244 48.06 -27.70 54.37
N ALA A 245 49.16 -27.86 55.11
CA ALA A 245 49.67 -29.17 55.51
C ALA A 245 48.56 -29.97 56.20
N THR A 246 48.20 -31.12 55.64
CA THR A 246 47.25 -32.04 56.26
C THR A 246 47.89 -32.59 57.55
N PRO A 247 47.27 -32.42 58.73
CA PRO A 247 47.84 -32.95 59.96
C PRO A 247 47.91 -34.48 59.89
N THR A 248 49.10 -35.02 60.14
CA THR A 248 49.35 -36.46 60.26
C THR A 248 48.48 -37.03 61.39
N PRO A 249 47.68 -38.09 61.17
CA PRO A 249 46.84 -38.65 62.22
C PRO A 249 47.70 -39.17 63.39
N ILE A 250 47.40 -38.72 64.60
CA ILE A 250 47.95 -39.26 65.84
C ILE A 250 47.31 -40.64 66.10
N PRO A 251 48.08 -41.70 66.40
CA PRO A 251 47.52 -42.99 66.76
C PRO A 251 46.80 -42.91 68.11
N THR A 252 45.50 -43.19 68.10
CA THR A 252 44.67 -43.26 69.31
C THR A 252 44.99 -44.53 70.11
N ALA A 253 45.30 -44.38 71.40
CA ALA A 253 45.55 -45.50 72.30
C ALA A 253 44.30 -46.36 72.51
N THR A 254 44.47 -47.68 72.39
CA THR A 254 43.44 -48.71 72.62
C THR A 254 43.08 -48.79 74.11
N PRO A 255 41.83 -48.54 74.54
CA PRO A 255 41.47 -48.71 75.94
C PRO A 255 41.36 -50.20 76.31
N THR A 256 42.01 -50.54 77.42
CA THR A 256 42.00 -51.85 78.08
C THR A 256 40.66 -52.07 78.79
N ALA A 257 40.12 -53.29 78.72
CA ALA A 257 38.85 -53.67 79.33
C ALA A 257 38.92 -53.70 80.86
N THR A 258 37.95 -53.08 81.53
CA THR A 258 37.70 -53.26 82.96
C THR A 258 36.30 -53.84 83.16
N ASN A 259 36.24 -55.07 83.65
CA ASN A 259 35.02 -55.77 84.03
C ASN A 259 34.47 -55.19 85.34
N THR A 260 33.22 -54.73 85.36
CA THR A 260 32.42 -54.66 86.60
C THR A 260 30.93 -54.80 86.24
N PRO A 261 30.21 -55.79 86.80
CA PRO A 261 28.79 -56.01 86.54
C PRO A 261 27.91 -55.42 87.64
N GLU A 262 26.78 -54.78 87.29
CA GLU A 262 25.65 -54.61 88.19
C GLU A 262 24.30 -54.57 87.42
N PRO A 263 23.18 -55.13 87.96
CA PRO A 263 22.06 -55.68 87.18
C PRO A 263 20.75 -54.85 87.31
N PRO A 264 19.54 -55.42 87.15
CA PRO A 264 18.77 -55.48 85.91
C PRO A 264 17.45 -54.69 86.00
N THR A 265 16.80 -54.38 84.88
CA THR A 265 15.32 -54.45 84.86
C THR A 265 14.79 -54.66 83.45
N ALA A 266 14.04 -55.75 83.26
CA ALA A 266 13.28 -56.04 82.07
C ALA A 266 11.89 -55.39 82.17
N THR A 267 11.41 -54.75 81.11
CA THR A 267 9.97 -54.73 80.80
C THR A 267 9.80 -54.62 79.29
N ALA A 268 9.19 -55.65 78.70
CA ALA A 268 8.83 -55.68 77.29
C ALA A 268 7.68 -54.70 77.02
N THR A 269 7.69 -54.02 75.87
CA THR A 269 6.48 -53.37 75.35
C THR A 269 6.37 -53.63 73.86
N ALA A 270 5.17 -54.05 73.48
CA ALA A 270 4.81 -54.70 72.24
C ALA A 270 4.85 -53.78 71.00
N THR A 271 5.16 -54.40 69.87
CA THR A 271 4.88 -53.93 68.51
C THR A 271 3.37 -53.88 68.24
N PRO A 272 2.87 -52.82 67.59
CA PRO A 272 2.15 -53.00 66.33
C PRO A 272 2.55 -51.94 65.28
N SER A 273 2.91 -52.36 64.06
CA SER A 273 2.07 -52.37 62.83
C SER A 273 2.07 -51.03 62.05
N PRO A 274 2.18 -51.03 60.71
CA PRO A 274 2.51 -49.83 59.92
C PRO A 274 1.30 -48.90 59.74
N ALA A 275 1.49 -47.61 60.00
CA ALA A 275 0.48 -46.59 59.74
C ALA A 275 0.47 -46.15 58.27
N ALA A 276 -0.76 -46.00 57.77
CA ALA A 276 -1.20 -45.66 56.43
C ALA A 276 -0.71 -44.29 55.88
N PRO A 277 -0.73 -44.08 54.54
CA PRO A 277 -0.21 -42.89 53.90
C PRO A 277 -0.96 -41.61 54.28
N THR A 278 -0.17 -40.58 54.51
CA THR A 278 -0.55 -39.22 54.91
C THR A 278 -1.47 -38.54 53.90
N ALA A 279 -2.53 -37.92 54.42
CA ALA A 279 -3.51 -37.17 53.67
C ALA A 279 -2.92 -35.93 52.97
N ALA A 280 -3.44 -35.66 51.76
CA ALA A 280 -3.14 -34.49 50.94
C ALA A 280 -3.53 -33.16 51.64
N PRO A 281 -2.83 -32.05 51.34
CA PRO A 281 -3.07 -30.78 52.01
C PRO A 281 -4.45 -30.19 51.69
N THR A 282 -5.18 -29.85 52.75
CA THR A 282 -6.45 -29.13 52.72
C THR A 282 -6.26 -27.74 52.09
N ARG A 283 -6.98 -27.47 50.99
CA ARG A 283 -7.07 -26.14 50.40
C ARG A 283 -7.84 -25.21 51.33
N THR A 284 -7.19 -24.16 51.82
CA THR A 284 -7.84 -23.02 52.47
C THR A 284 -8.77 -22.32 51.46
N PRO A 285 -10.04 -22.02 51.80
CA PRO A 285 -10.90 -21.23 50.93
C PRO A 285 -10.35 -19.81 50.79
N ARG A 286 -10.04 -19.41 49.55
CA ARG A 286 -9.79 -18.01 49.19
C ARG A 286 -11.07 -17.20 49.48
N PRO A 287 -10.99 -16.01 50.11
CA PRO A 287 -12.16 -15.16 50.29
C PRO A 287 -12.83 -14.89 48.94
N ALA A 288 -14.16 -14.98 48.89
CA ALA A 288 -14.93 -14.59 47.72
C ALA A 288 -14.58 -13.14 47.36
N THR A 289 -13.94 -12.96 46.20
CA THR A 289 -13.73 -11.63 45.63
C THR A 289 -15.11 -11.09 45.28
N ALA A 290 -15.49 -9.95 45.87
CA ALA A 290 -16.75 -9.28 45.56
C ALA A 290 -16.84 -9.07 44.04
N THR A 291 -17.90 -9.59 43.42
CA THR A 291 -18.26 -9.29 42.04
C THR A 291 -18.40 -7.77 41.94
N PRO A 292 -17.68 -7.07 41.03
CA PRO A 292 -17.85 -5.65 40.86
C PRO A 292 -19.29 -5.38 40.41
N THR A 293 -20.07 -4.72 41.27
CA THR A 293 -21.36 -4.17 40.90
C THR A 293 -21.14 -3.21 39.74
N ARG A 294 -21.79 -3.46 38.60
CA ARG A 294 -21.78 -2.53 37.45
C ARG A 294 -22.34 -1.18 37.90
N THR A 295 -21.45 -0.22 38.12
CA THR A 295 -21.85 1.18 38.21
C THR A 295 -22.41 1.59 36.85
N ALA A 296 -23.68 1.99 36.80
CA ALA A 296 -24.28 2.55 35.60
C ALA A 296 -23.46 3.78 35.17
N THR A 297 -22.82 3.68 34.01
CA THR A 297 -22.15 4.81 33.38
C THR A 297 -23.21 5.88 33.10
N PRO A 298 -23.08 7.11 33.61
CA PRO A 298 -24.02 8.17 33.30
C PRO A 298 -24.01 8.40 31.78
N ARG A 299 -25.20 8.39 31.20
CA ARG A 299 -25.43 8.76 29.79
C ARG A 299 -24.78 10.14 29.56
N PRO A 300 -23.91 10.31 28.54
CA PRO A 300 -23.32 11.61 28.27
C PRO A 300 -24.44 12.60 27.96
N THR A 301 -24.53 13.65 28.77
CA THR A 301 -25.33 14.83 28.49
C THR A 301 -24.76 15.46 27.21
N ALA A 302 -25.59 15.65 26.20
CA ALA A 302 -25.19 16.32 24.97
C ALA A 302 -24.78 17.76 25.31
N THR A 303 -23.47 18.01 25.35
CA THR A 303 -22.94 19.37 25.41
C THR A 303 -23.21 20.03 24.07
N ARG A 304 -24.11 21.01 24.08
CA ARG A 304 -24.40 21.87 22.92
C ARG A 304 -23.08 22.51 22.46
N PRO A 305 -22.70 22.39 21.17
CA PRO A 305 -21.48 23.01 20.67
C PRO A 305 -21.54 24.53 20.87
N PRO A 306 -20.41 25.19 21.18
CA PRO A 306 -20.36 26.64 21.26
C PRO A 306 -20.76 27.24 19.91
N ALA A 307 -21.52 28.33 19.95
CA ALA A 307 -21.83 29.09 18.74
C ALA A 307 -20.52 29.50 18.05
N THR A 308 -20.36 29.08 16.80
CA THR A 308 -19.25 29.45 15.93
C THR A 308 -19.20 30.97 15.82
N ALA A 309 -18.10 31.57 16.25
CA ALA A 309 -17.84 32.99 16.00
C ALA A 309 -17.73 33.20 14.49
N THR A 310 -18.54 34.13 13.97
CA THR A 310 -18.45 34.64 12.60
C THR A 310 -17.02 35.08 12.32
N PRO A 311 -16.34 34.56 11.28
CA PRO A 311 -15.00 35.02 10.92
C PRO A 311 -15.05 36.51 10.56
N ALA A 312 -14.25 37.32 11.25
CA ALA A 312 -14.02 38.70 10.85
C ALA A 312 -13.34 38.73 9.48
N ARG A 313 -13.88 39.58 8.59
CA ARG A 313 -13.36 39.87 7.25
C ARG A 313 -11.86 40.19 7.33
N PRO A 314 -10.98 39.53 6.56
CA PRO A 314 -9.58 39.92 6.53
C PRO A 314 -9.46 41.30 5.86
N THR A 315 -9.00 42.28 6.63
CA THR A 315 -8.58 43.58 6.11
C THR A 315 -7.22 43.39 5.45
N SER A 316 -7.17 43.54 4.13
CA SER A 316 -5.94 43.52 3.36
C SER A 316 -5.10 44.76 3.68
N THR A 317 -4.00 44.58 4.41
CA THR A 317 -2.94 45.59 4.51
C THR A 317 -2.13 45.57 3.21
N PRO A 318 -2.05 46.67 2.44
CA PRO A 318 -1.24 46.68 1.22
C PRO A 318 0.25 46.61 1.59
N ARG A 319 0.94 45.56 1.13
CA ARG A 319 2.39 45.41 1.23
C ARG A 319 3.03 46.29 0.15
N ALA A 320 3.93 47.18 0.55
CA ALA A 320 4.70 48.03 -0.35
C ALA A 320 5.45 47.21 -1.41
N ILE A 321 5.30 47.63 -2.67
CA ILE A 321 6.00 47.12 -3.83
C ILE A 321 7.45 47.63 -3.76
N ALA A 322 8.41 46.71 -3.71
CA ALA A 322 9.82 47.06 -3.91
C ALA A 322 10.05 47.32 -5.41
N THR A 323 10.39 48.57 -5.73
CA THR A 323 10.85 48.99 -7.05
C THR A 323 12.21 48.34 -7.34
N PHE A 324 12.24 47.38 -8.27
CA PHE A 324 13.49 46.86 -8.80
C PHE A 324 14.05 47.84 -9.86
N ALA A 325 15.31 48.22 -9.69
CA ALA A 325 16.09 48.99 -10.66
C ALA A 325 16.33 48.15 -11.93
N PRO A 326 16.33 48.77 -13.13
CA PRO A 326 16.57 48.03 -14.37
C PRO A 326 18.00 47.48 -14.41
N ALA A 327 18.12 46.16 -14.56
CA ALA A 327 19.39 45.48 -14.78
C ALA A 327 19.94 45.85 -16.17
N GLN A 328 21.21 46.28 -16.22
CA GLN A 328 21.91 46.53 -17.47
C GLN A 328 22.22 45.22 -18.19
N SER A 329 22.04 45.22 -19.50
CA SER A 329 22.29 44.09 -20.40
C SER A 329 23.81 43.86 -20.53
N PRO A 330 24.33 42.63 -20.37
CA PRO A 330 25.75 42.36 -20.59
C PRO A 330 26.08 42.34 -22.09
N THR A 331 27.16 43.03 -22.45
CA THR A 331 27.77 43.04 -23.78
C THR A 331 28.22 41.63 -24.20
N PRO A 332 27.92 41.16 -25.42
CA PRO A 332 28.36 39.84 -25.89
C PRO A 332 29.84 39.84 -26.31
N PRO A 333 30.57 38.72 -26.09
CA PRO A 333 31.93 38.53 -26.58
C PRO A 333 31.97 38.26 -28.10
N PRO A 334 33.13 38.48 -28.77
CA PRO A 334 33.25 38.33 -30.22
C PRO A 334 33.12 36.87 -30.66
N GLN A 335 32.47 36.71 -31.82
CA GLN A 335 32.09 35.45 -32.44
C GLN A 335 33.25 34.90 -33.28
N ASP A 336 33.78 33.73 -32.91
CA ASP A 336 34.64 32.92 -33.76
C ASP A 336 33.74 32.10 -34.71
N ASP A 337 33.78 32.45 -35.98
CA ASP A 337 33.19 31.68 -37.06
C ASP A 337 34.04 30.42 -37.29
N THR A 338 33.55 29.23 -36.88
CA THR A 338 33.76 27.94 -37.56
C THR A 338 33.06 26.81 -36.81
N GLY A 339 32.02 26.22 -37.41
CA GLY A 339 31.67 24.81 -37.19
C GLY A 339 30.23 24.50 -36.76
N GLY A 340 29.47 23.87 -37.68
CA GLY A 340 28.52 22.80 -37.33
C GLY A 340 27.10 23.23 -36.93
N MET A 341 26.23 23.42 -37.92
CA MET A 341 24.78 23.54 -37.72
C MET A 341 24.15 22.18 -37.42
N CYS A 342 23.38 22.07 -36.32
CA CYS A 342 22.20 21.20 -36.19
C CYS A 342 21.30 21.70 -35.05
N SER A 343 20.09 22.14 -35.42
CA SER A 343 18.88 22.36 -34.58
C SER A 343 18.66 23.78 -34.01
N SER A 344 18.06 24.66 -34.82
CA SER A 344 17.24 25.77 -34.30
C SER A 344 15.77 25.52 -34.60
N VAL A 345 14.98 25.52 -33.52
CA VAL A 345 13.53 25.69 -33.51
C VAL A 345 13.25 27.18 -33.71
N GLY A 346 12.47 27.53 -34.74
CA GLY A 346 12.06 28.91 -35.02
C GLY A 346 11.72 29.05 -36.49
N GLY A 347 10.44 29.19 -36.80
CA GLY A 347 9.88 29.10 -38.14
C GLY A 347 10.46 30.12 -39.12
N ASP A 348 10.75 29.62 -40.33
CA ASP A 348 10.56 30.27 -41.63
C ASP A 348 11.02 29.28 -42.72
N THR A 349 10.21 28.28 -43.06
CA THR A 349 10.55 27.34 -44.14
C THR A 349 10.03 27.84 -45.48
N ASN A 350 10.91 28.52 -46.21
CA ASN A 350 10.76 28.78 -47.64
C ASN A 350 10.76 27.47 -48.46
N LEU A 351 9.98 27.45 -49.55
CA LEU A 351 9.62 26.32 -50.43
C LEU A 351 10.79 25.63 -51.18
N LEU A 352 12.06 25.89 -50.82
CA LEU A 352 13.23 25.40 -51.55
C LEU A 352 14.13 24.42 -50.78
N SER A 353 13.82 24.10 -49.51
CA SER A 353 14.57 23.12 -48.71
C SER A 353 13.85 21.78 -48.47
N GLY A 354 12.62 21.61 -48.97
CA GLY A 354 11.79 20.41 -48.78
C GLY A 354 12.10 19.23 -49.72
N THR A 355 12.94 19.39 -50.74
CA THR A 355 13.19 18.37 -51.78
C THR A 355 14.33 17.40 -51.46
N GLY A 356 15.16 17.67 -50.45
CA GLY A 356 16.29 16.81 -50.09
C GLY A 356 15.91 15.50 -49.38
N ASN A 357 14.92 15.53 -48.48
CA ASN A 357 14.55 14.37 -47.66
C ASN A 357 13.62 13.35 -48.36
N LEU A 358 12.92 13.77 -49.41
CA LEU A 358 12.08 12.86 -50.22
C LEU A 358 12.92 11.94 -51.13
N LEU A 359 14.08 12.41 -51.60
CA LEU A 359 15.00 11.63 -52.45
C LEU A 359 15.77 10.55 -51.65
N ALA A 360 16.06 10.79 -50.37
CA ALA A 360 16.71 9.81 -49.49
C ALA A 360 15.77 8.66 -49.07
N LEU A 361 14.46 8.92 -48.96
CA LEU A 361 13.49 7.90 -48.52
C LEU A 361 13.00 6.99 -49.66
N PHE A 362 12.94 7.48 -50.91
CA PHE A 362 12.43 6.71 -52.07
C PHE A 362 13.51 6.26 -53.07
N GLY A 363 14.74 6.77 -52.97
CA GLY A 363 15.88 6.35 -53.81
C GLY A 363 16.13 4.83 -53.88
N PRO A 364 16.07 4.08 -52.76
CA PRO A 364 16.33 2.63 -52.77
C PRO A 364 15.25 1.81 -53.49
N LEU A 365 14.00 2.30 -53.55
CA LEU A 365 12.87 1.61 -54.18
C LEU A 365 12.86 1.75 -55.71
N GLY A 366 13.33 2.88 -56.25
CA GLY A 366 13.44 3.09 -57.70
C GLY A 366 14.47 2.17 -58.38
N LEU A 367 15.56 1.85 -57.70
CA LEU A 367 16.65 1.03 -58.24
C LEU A 367 16.28 -0.46 -58.33
N ILE A 368 15.40 -0.94 -57.44
CA ILE A 368 14.88 -2.32 -57.44
C ILE A 368 13.87 -2.54 -58.59
N VAL A 369 13.06 -1.53 -58.92
CA VAL A 369 12.09 -1.61 -60.03
C VAL A 369 12.79 -1.52 -61.40
N ALA A 370 13.83 -0.68 -61.53
CA ALA A 370 14.63 -0.58 -62.75
C ALA A 370 15.48 -1.84 -63.01
N GLY A 371 16.07 -2.43 -61.97
CA GLY A 371 16.89 -3.65 -62.09
C GLY A 371 16.12 -4.90 -62.52
N ARG A 372 14.82 -5.00 -62.19
CA ARG A 372 13.97 -6.13 -62.61
C ARG A 372 13.46 -6.03 -64.05
N ARG A 373 13.47 -4.84 -64.68
CA ARG A 373 13.00 -4.66 -66.06
C ARG A 373 14.08 -4.95 -67.12
N PHE A 374 15.36 -4.97 -66.73
CA PHE A 374 16.49 -5.27 -67.64
C PHE A 374 16.94 -6.74 -67.65
N ARG A 375 16.40 -7.63 -66.78
CA ARG A 375 16.70 -9.08 -66.77
C ARG A 375 15.62 -9.97 -67.40
N ARG A 376 14.80 -9.43 -68.29
CA ARG A 376 13.87 -10.22 -69.13
C ARG A 376 13.97 -9.79 -70.59
N LYS A 377 15.05 -10.23 -71.24
CA LYS A 377 15.17 -10.57 -72.67
C LYS A 377 16.31 -11.60 -72.76
N PRO A 378 16.14 -12.71 -73.47
CA PRO A 378 16.26 -12.71 -74.93
C PRO A 378 14.98 -12.32 -75.64
#